data_AF-A0A0F9ZBH0-F1
#
_entry.id   AF-A0A0F9ZBH0-F1
#
_cell.length_a   1.000
_cell.length_b   1.000
_cell.length_c   1.000
_cell.angle_alpha   90.00
_cell.angle_beta   90.00
_cell.angle_gamma   90.00
#
_symmetry.space_group_name_H-M   'P 1'
#
loop_
_entity.id
_entity.type
_entity.pdbx_description
1 polymer ?
#
loop_
_entity_poly.entity_id
_entity_poly.type
_entity_poly.pdbx_seq_one_letter_code
_entity_poly.pdbx_strand_id
1 'polypeptide(L)'
;MDFKSNKTSRLLENTKIKQNISLYTVDDINIPTIKNLSREILYEGFISIDSVIFLVSTGIIKEKELDSFIQNTIFTAKKILLLRPGVWKFFNIFSTKIDIENITVRKLIEMRNKIFDLDKSQIALSLTRDKILELEKRAQNKLVLMEDKKNKAYLHMIKALYKSRDGEDGLAVNLSKERFEFYRENVILSKEQIQEAKIFINLGGAIFSPALLLPLCRRLTIYKKKEIVKKSISAFLEPLDILHETIVNRSFMDKKKQIIEYLISCLEMRNNNFRQKIDNAFYYRSILIEHFIRENGIDDELYKTLDAHQEKEIKKIIYIFENMDEYQIRHVIVHDRRILELYLNYLCDGQETTKNKLFNIFTDQL
;
A
#
# COMPACT_ATOMS: atom_id res chain seq x y z
N MET A 1 3.92 56.65 8.51
CA MET A 1 4.31 56.07 9.81
C MET A 1 3.10 55.34 10.37
N ASP A 2 3.35 54.13 10.83
CA ASP A 2 2.46 53.19 11.55
C ASP A 2 1.24 52.60 10.82
N PHE A 3 1.49 51.51 10.08
CA PHE A 3 0.49 50.46 9.88
C PHE A 3 0.78 49.31 10.86
N LYS A 4 -0.10 49.17 11.86
CA LYS A 4 -0.13 48.05 12.79
C LYS A 4 -0.28 46.73 12.02
N SER A 5 0.66 45.83 12.27
CA SER A 5 0.52 44.40 11.99
C SER A 5 -0.67 43.85 12.77
N ASN A 6 -1.60 43.21 12.07
CA ASN A 6 -2.52 42.21 12.62
C ASN A 6 -3.36 41.63 11.49
N LYS A 7 -2.77 40.70 10.73
CA LYS A 7 -3.53 39.73 9.92
C LYS A 7 -2.72 38.45 9.65
N THR A 8 -1.82 38.11 10.55
CA THR A 8 -0.98 36.90 10.50
C THR A 8 -1.27 36.02 11.72
N SER A 9 -2.49 35.48 11.83
CA SER A 9 -2.82 34.37 12.76
C SER A 9 -4.33 34.13 12.82
N ARG A 10 -4.91 33.54 11.78
CA ARG A 10 -6.23 32.86 11.90
C ARG A 10 -6.21 31.41 11.40
N LEU A 11 -5.01 30.84 11.31
CA LEU A 11 -4.78 29.42 10.97
C LEU A 11 -4.40 28.55 12.17
N LEU A 12 -4.48 29.07 13.41
CA LEU A 12 -3.97 28.37 14.60
C LEU A 12 -4.98 28.00 15.68
N GLU A 13 -6.26 28.32 15.52
CA GLU A 13 -7.26 28.00 16.55
C GLU A 13 -8.53 27.45 15.92
N ASN A 14 -8.53 26.14 15.67
CA ASN A 14 -9.65 25.23 15.93
C ASN A 14 -9.49 23.91 15.18
N THR A 15 -8.54 23.10 15.63
CA THR A 15 -8.62 21.64 15.47
C THR A 15 -7.86 21.01 16.63
N LYS A 16 -8.56 20.84 17.76
CA LYS A 16 -8.20 19.78 18.71
C LYS A 16 -8.45 18.45 17.99
N ILE A 17 -7.46 17.99 17.23
CA ILE A 17 -7.45 16.63 16.69
C ILE A 17 -6.42 15.84 17.49
N LYS A 18 -6.93 14.75 18.04
CA LYS A 18 -6.25 13.75 18.85
C LYS A 18 -4.98 13.24 18.14
N GLN A 19 -3.91 13.21 18.93
CA GLN A 19 -2.87 12.17 19.01
C GLN A 19 -2.38 11.51 17.70
N ASN A 20 -1.10 11.74 17.41
CA ASN A 20 -0.13 10.87 16.74
C ASN A 20 -0.71 9.66 15.97
N ILE A 21 -0.96 9.83 14.67
CA ILE A 21 -1.09 8.70 13.76
C ILE A 21 0.30 8.44 13.15
N SER A 22 1.10 7.65 13.87
CA SER A 22 2.13 6.83 13.22
C SER A 22 1.42 5.96 12.20
N LEU A 23 1.92 5.85 10.97
CA LEU A 23 1.29 4.99 9.96
C LEU A 23 1.29 3.50 10.34
N TYR A 24 1.94 3.11 11.45
CA TYR A 24 1.76 1.84 12.12
C TYR A 24 2.05 2.01 13.62
N THR A 25 1.05 2.31 14.45
CA THR A 25 1.09 1.83 15.84
C THR A 25 0.40 0.47 15.90
N VAL A 26 0.90 -0.42 16.77
CA VAL A 26 0.35 -1.78 16.96
C VAL A 26 -1.16 -1.75 17.27
N ASP A 27 -1.68 -0.62 17.77
CA ASP A 27 -3.09 -0.40 18.13
C ASP A 27 -3.98 0.10 16.97
N ASP A 28 -3.42 0.63 15.88
CA ASP A 28 -4.18 1.09 14.69
C ASP A 28 -4.60 -0.06 13.76
N ILE A 29 -4.11 -1.28 13.99
CA ILE A 29 -4.58 -2.49 13.31
C ILE A 29 -5.76 -3.08 14.11
N ASN A 30 -6.78 -2.26 14.32
CA ASN A 30 -8.10 -2.76 14.70
C ASN A 30 -9.08 -2.57 13.53
N ILE A 31 -8.60 -2.91 12.33
CA ILE A 31 -9.39 -2.86 11.11
C ILE A 31 -10.08 -4.21 10.95
N PRO A 32 -11.42 -4.23 10.78
CA PRO A 32 -12.16 -5.45 10.48
C PRO A 32 -11.68 -5.95 9.13
N THR A 33 -10.72 -6.86 9.17
CA THR A 33 -10.35 -7.69 8.03
C THR A 33 -11.67 -8.26 7.52
N ILE A 34 -11.94 -8.13 6.21
CA ILE A 34 -12.85 -9.06 5.55
C ILE A 34 -12.11 -10.38 5.65
N LYS A 35 -12.28 -11.03 6.81
CA LYS A 35 -11.58 -12.24 7.18
C LYS A 35 -12.13 -13.32 6.29
N ASN A 36 -11.46 -13.55 5.18
CA ASN A 36 -11.71 -14.73 4.36
C ASN A 36 -11.30 -15.93 5.21
N LEU A 37 -12.25 -16.40 6.03
CA LEU A 37 -12.05 -17.49 6.97
C LEU A 37 -11.62 -18.76 6.23
N SER A 38 -12.10 -18.95 4.99
CA SER A 38 -11.60 -20.02 4.13
C SER A 38 -10.11 -19.87 3.86
N ARG A 39 -9.63 -18.70 3.42
CA ARG A 39 -8.19 -18.44 3.21
C ARG A 39 -7.39 -18.67 4.49
N GLU A 40 -7.82 -18.13 5.62
CA GLU A 40 -7.14 -18.35 6.91
C GLU A 40 -7.05 -19.84 7.25
N ILE A 41 -8.14 -20.60 7.12
CA ILE A 41 -8.13 -22.04 7.42
C ILE A 41 -7.23 -22.81 6.44
N LEU A 42 -7.26 -22.45 5.15
CA LEU A 42 -6.47 -23.13 4.11
C LEU A 42 -4.96 -22.93 4.28
N TYR A 43 -4.52 -21.79 4.83
CA TYR A 43 -3.09 -21.45 4.94
C TYR A 43 -2.53 -21.52 6.36
N GLU A 44 -3.36 -21.34 7.39
CA GLU A 44 -2.93 -21.37 8.80
C GLU A 44 -3.53 -22.52 9.61
N GLY A 45 -4.53 -23.23 9.07
CA GLY A 45 -5.22 -24.30 9.79
C GLY A 45 -4.41 -25.58 10.01
N PHE A 46 -3.23 -25.71 9.39
CA PHE A 46 -2.35 -26.88 9.56
C PHE A 46 -1.06 -26.57 10.32
N ILE A 47 -0.38 -25.49 9.93
CA ILE A 47 0.77 -24.87 10.59
C ILE A 47 0.55 -23.36 10.47
N SER A 48 0.54 -22.61 11.57
CA SER A 48 0.30 -21.17 11.52
C SER A 48 1.47 -20.41 10.91
N ILE A 49 1.21 -19.23 10.35
CA ILE A 49 2.27 -18.38 9.78
C ILE A 49 3.32 -18.05 10.85
N ASP A 50 2.89 -17.78 12.09
CA ASP A 50 3.80 -17.50 13.21
C ASP A 50 4.73 -18.68 13.50
N SER A 51 4.21 -19.92 13.47
CA SER A 51 5.03 -21.12 13.63
C SER A 51 6.04 -21.27 12.49
N VAL A 52 5.65 -21.02 11.24
CA VAL A 52 6.57 -21.08 10.10
C VAL A 52 7.71 -20.07 10.28
N ILE A 53 7.38 -18.81 10.59
CA ILE A 53 8.37 -17.76 10.78
C ILE A 53 9.32 -18.10 11.93
N PHE A 54 8.79 -18.62 13.04
CA PHE A 54 9.61 -19.06 14.17
C PHE A 54 10.57 -20.19 13.76
N LEU A 55 10.07 -21.25 13.11
CA LEU A 55 10.88 -22.40 12.69
C LEU A 55 12.00 -22.03 11.71
N VAL A 56 11.74 -21.07 10.82
CA VAL A 56 12.77 -20.57 9.90
C VAL A 56 13.76 -19.66 10.64
N SER A 57 13.28 -18.83 11.56
CA SER A 57 14.12 -17.90 12.34
C SER A 57 15.07 -18.61 13.30
N THR A 58 14.65 -19.74 13.87
CA THR A 58 15.50 -20.59 14.73
C THR A 58 16.43 -21.52 13.93
N GLY A 59 16.33 -21.52 12.59
CA GLY A 59 17.15 -22.35 11.71
C GLY A 59 16.76 -23.83 11.70
N ILE A 60 15.64 -24.21 12.33
CA ILE A 60 15.08 -25.58 12.24
C ILE A 60 14.72 -25.88 10.78
N ILE A 61 14.15 -24.91 10.08
CA ILE A 61 13.95 -24.95 8.64
C ILE A 61 14.96 -24.02 7.99
N LYS A 62 15.82 -24.56 7.12
CA LYS A 62 16.79 -23.74 6.37
C LYS A 62 16.09 -22.99 5.25
N GLU A 63 16.57 -21.78 4.92
CA GLU A 63 15.99 -20.96 3.83
C GLU A 63 15.88 -21.73 2.51
N LYS A 64 16.93 -22.48 2.14
CA LYS A 64 16.95 -23.33 0.93
C LYS A 64 15.91 -24.45 0.92
N GLU A 65 15.37 -24.82 2.08
CA GLU A 65 14.36 -25.87 2.27
C GLU A 65 12.96 -25.29 2.46
N LEU A 66 12.81 -23.97 2.55
CA LEU A 66 11.53 -23.31 2.84
C LEU A 66 10.46 -23.64 1.79
N ASP A 67 10.81 -23.57 0.51
CA ASP A 67 9.87 -23.83 -0.58
C ASP A 67 9.38 -25.28 -0.57
N SER A 68 10.30 -26.24 -0.41
CA SER A 68 9.95 -27.65 -0.37
C SER A 68 9.17 -28.00 0.89
N PHE A 69 9.51 -27.40 2.03
CA PHE A 69 8.75 -27.54 3.28
C PHE A 69 7.30 -27.05 3.11
N ILE A 70 7.09 -25.82 2.62
CA ILE A 70 5.73 -25.26 2.44
C ILE A 70 4.92 -26.08 1.43
N GLN A 71 5.56 -26.52 0.33
CA GLN A 71 4.89 -27.36 -0.67
C GLN A 71 4.45 -28.71 -0.07
N ASN A 72 5.32 -29.38 0.67
CA ASN A 72 5.06 -30.71 1.21
C ASN A 72 4.12 -30.71 2.42
N THR A 73 4.03 -29.60 3.14
CA THR A 73 3.18 -29.46 4.34
C THR A 73 1.91 -28.65 4.05
N ILE A 74 2.01 -27.33 4.07
CA ILE A 74 0.87 -26.39 4.02
C ILE A 74 0.07 -26.56 2.72
N PHE A 75 0.73 -26.65 1.56
CA PHE A 75 0.01 -26.81 0.29
C PHE A 75 -0.59 -28.19 0.12
N THR A 76 0.06 -29.23 0.63
CA THR A 76 -0.53 -30.58 0.69
C THR A 76 -1.74 -30.61 1.60
N ALA A 77 -1.64 -30.03 2.80
CA ALA A 77 -2.73 -29.93 3.76
C ALA A 77 -3.93 -29.18 3.17
N LYS A 78 -3.67 -28.04 2.52
CA LYS A 78 -4.65 -27.26 1.79
C LYS A 78 -5.39 -28.07 0.72
N LYS A 79 -4.65 -28.80 -0.14
CA LYS A 79 -5.25 -29.66 -1.18
C LYS A 79 -6.17 -30.72 -0.58
N ILE A 80 -5.74 -31.33 0.53
CA ILE A 80 -6.54 -32.33 1.25
C ILE A 80 -7.77 -31.71 1.87
N LEU A 81 -7.65 -30.55 2.52
CA LEU A 81 -8.76 -29.80 3.13
C LEU A 81 -9.84 -29.46 2.10
N LEU A 82 -9.45 -28.98 0.91
CA LEU A 82 -10.39 -28.65 -0.17
C LEU A 82 -11.17 -29.88 -0.66
N LEU A 83 -10.51 -31.03 -0.75
CA LEU A 83 -11.16 -32.29 -1.17
C LEU A 83 -12.01 -32.92 -0.06
N ARG A 84 -11.57 -32.80 1.20
CA ARG A 84 -12.17 -33.46 2.37
C ARG A 84 -12.15 -32.52 3.58
N PRO A 85 -13.08 -31.55 3.67
CA PRO A 85 -13.11 -30.56 4.75
C PRO A 85 -13.17 -31.19 6.16
N GLY A 86 -13.85 -32.34 6.29
CA GLY A 86 -13.95 -33.07 7.56
C GLY A 86 -12.61 -33.59 8.13
N VAL A 87 -11.52 -33.52 7.37
CA VAL A 87 -10.16 -33.82 7.85
C VAL A 87 -9.65 -32.76 8.84
N TRP A 88 -10.19 -31.54 8.80
CA TRP A 88 -9.71 -30.43 9.63
C TRP A 88 -9.68 -30.76 11.13
N LYS A 89 -10.66 -31.53 11.64
CA LYS A 89 -10.71 -31.99 13.04
C LYS A 89 -9.47 -32.76 13.49
N PHE A 90 -8.76 -33.40 12.55
CA PHE A 90 -7.56 -34.15 12.84
C PHE A 90 -6.30 -33.27 12.89
N PHE A 91 -6.36 -32.03 12.41
CA PHE A 91 -5.19 -31.15 12.42
C PHE A 91 -4.83 -30.68 13.82
N ASN A 92 -5.73 -30.81 14.80
CA ASN A 92 -5.43 -30.56 16.21
C ASN A 92 -4.68 -31.73 16.91
N ILE A 93 -4.31 -32.79 16.17
CA ILE A 93 -3.59 -33.95 16.73
C ILE A 93 -2.08 -33.72 16.73
N PHE A 94 -1.51 -33.46 17.92
CA PHE A 94 -0.06 -33.24 18.10
C PHE A 94 0.68 -34.44 18.72
N SER A 95 0.07 -35.63 18.73
CA SER A 95 0.68 -36.85 19.26
C SER A 95 1.55 -37.57 18.23
N THR A 96 2.47 -38.39 18.72
CA THR A 96 3.29 -39.31 17.90
C THR A 96 2.54 -40.59 17.51
N LYS A 97 1.52 -40.98 18.29
CA LYS A 97 0.59 -42.07 17.95
C LYS A 97 -0.67 -41.48 17.33
N ILE A 98 -0.89 -41.73 16.05
CA ILE A 98 -2.00 -41.17 15.27
C ILE A 98 -2.87 -42.30 14.74
N ASP A 99 -4.08 -42.43 15.29
CA ASP A 99 -5.06 -43.40 14.86
C ASP A 99 -6.05 -42.77 13.86
N ILE A 100 -5.59 -42.64 12.60
CA ILE A 100 -6.38 -42.10 11.48
C ILE A 100 -6.31 -43.08 10.33
N GLU A 101 -7.44 -43.66 9.91
CA GLU A 101 -7.51 -44.63 8.79
C GLU A 101 -6.88 -44.12 7.49
N ASN A 102 -7.05 -42.82 7.20
CA ASN A 102 -6.50 -42.20 6.01
C ASN A 102 -4.97 -42.02 6.11
N ILE A 103 -4.24 -42.91 5.42
CA ILE A 103 -2.77 -42.95 5.38
C ILE A 103 -2.15 -41.61 4.96
N THR A 104 -2.73 -40.92 3.98
CA THR A 104 -2.19 -39.65 3.48
C THR A 104 -2.28 -38.56 4.54
N VAL A 105 -3.43 -38.47 5.23
CA VAL A 105 -3.63 -37.53 6.34
C VAL A 105 -2.71 -37.87 7.50
N ARG A 106 -2.61 -39.14 7.86
CA ARG A 106 -1.73 -39.63 8.93
C ARG A 106 -0.27 -39.23 8.67
N LYS A 107 0.28 -39.56 7.51
CA LYS A 107 1.66 -39.22 7.12
C LYS A 107 1.92 -37.72 7.15
N LEU A 108 0.96 -36.91 6.71
CA LEU A 108 1.08 -35.45 6.73
C LEU A 108 1.17 -34.92 8.16
N ILE A 109 0.31 -35.39 9.08
CA ILE A 109 0.35 -34.98 10.49
C ILE A 109 1.62 -35.48 11.17
N GLU A 110 2.06 -36.72 10.92
CA GLU A 110 3.33 -37.25 11.42
C GLU A 110 4.52 -36.39 10.97
N MET A 111 4.56 -35.99 9.69
CA MET A 111 5.60 -35.11 9.16
C MET A 111 5.64 -33.77 9.89
N ARG A 112 4.48 -33.14 10.11
CA ARG A 112 4.40 -31.88 10.86
C ARG A 112 4.85 -32.05 12.31
N ASN A 113 4.36 -33.07 13.00
CA ASN A 113 4.68 -33.28 14.43
C ASN A 113 6.19 -33.53 14.61
N LYS A 114 6.83 -34.28 13.70
CA LYS A 114 8.30 -34.44 13.68
C LYS A 114 9.06 -33.11 13.59
N ILE A 115 8.53 -32.13 12.86
CA ILE A 115 9.16 -30.81 12.74
C ILE A 115 8.98 -30.01 14.03
N PHE A 116 7.82 -30.11 14.68
CA PHE A 116 7.63 -29.53 16.01
C PHE A 116 8.50 -30.20 17.09
N ASP A 117 8.80 -31.50 16.97
CA ASP A 117 9.71 -32.19 17.89
C ASP A 117 11.16 -31.67 17.81
N LEU A 118 11.56 -31.08 16.68
CA LEU A 118 12.86 -30.41 16.54
C LEU A 118 12.93 -29.10 17.35
N ASP A 119 11.78 -28.47 17.58
CA ASP A 119 11.66 -27.29 18.43
C ASP A 119 11.54 -27.69 19.92
N LYS A 120 12.68 -27.76 20.60
CA LYS A 120 12.71 -28.09 22.05
C LYS A 120 11.91 -27.12 22.92
N SER A 121 11.69 -25.89 22.47
CA SER A 121 10.92 -24.88 23.21
C SER A 121 9.41 -25.06 23.07
N GLN A 122 8.97 -25.84 22.07
CA GLN A 122 7.57 -26.08 21.74
C GLN A 122 6.77 -24.82 21.39
N ILE A 123 7.44 -23.69 21.12
CA ILE A 123 6.82 -22.42 20.75
C ILE A 123 6.09 -22.56 19.42
N ALA A 124 6.71 -23.20 18.42
CA ALA A 124 6.08 -23.43 17.12
C ALA A 124 4.79 -24.25 17.25
N LEU A 125 4.79 -25.27 18.11
CA LEU A 125 3.61 -26.08 18.38
C LEU A 125 2.51 -25.24 19.03
N SER A 126 2.83 -24.47 20.07
CA SER A 126 1.86 -23.62 20.78
C SER A 126 1.21 -22.64 19.82
N LEU A 127 2.00 -21.92 19.02
CA LEU A 127 1.52 -20.94 18.05
C LEU A 127 0.55 -21.55 17.01
N THR A 128 0.80 -22.79 16.57
CA THR A 128 -0.11 -23.48 15.65
C THR A 128 -1.38 -23.95 16.37
N ARG A 129 -1.25 -24.52 17.57
CA ARG A 129 -2.38 -24.98 18.37
C ARG A 129 -3.34 -23.84 18.71
N ASP A 130 -2.81 -22.72 19.18
CA ASP A 130 -3.59 -21.54 19.56
C ASP A 130 -4.34 -20.98 18.34
N LYS A 131 -3.69 -20.95 17.17
CA LYS A 131 -4.32 -20.52 15.92
C LYS A 131 -5.44 -21.47 15.48
N ILE A 132 -5.25 -22.78 15.57
CA ILE A 132 -6.30 -23.77 15.23
C ILE A 132 -7.52 -23.58 16.14
N LEU A 133 -7.32 -23.40 17.46
CA LEU A 133 -8.41 -23.17 18.41
C LEU A 133 -9.16 -21.85 18.13
N GLU A 134 -8.44 -20.79 17.73
CA GLU A 134 -9.07 -19.52 17.28
C GLU A 134 -9.97 -19.74 16.06
N LEU A 135 -9.47 -20.48 15.07
CA LEU A 135 -10.20 -20.78 13.83
C LEU A 135 -11.41 -21.68 14.07
N GLU A 136 -11.28 -22.71 14.92
CA GLU A 136 -12.38 -23.61 15.31
C GLU A 136 -13.54 -22.82 15.94
N LYS A 137 -13.24 -21.89 16.88
CA LYS A 137 -14.25 -21.01 17.49
C LYS A 137 -14.98 -20.16 16.46
N ARG A 138 -14.25 -19.64 15.47
CA ARG A 138 -14.80 -18.76 14.42
C ARG A 138 -15.60 -19.51 13.34
N ALA A 139 -15.27 -20.77 13.08
CA ALA A 139 -15.97 -21.58 12.08
C ALA A 139 -17.35 -22.07 12.52
N GLN A 140 -17.67 -22.03 13.83
CA GLN A 140 -19.00 -22.36 14.38
C GLN A 140 -19.59 -23.69 13.83
N ASN A 141 -18.75 -24.69 13.56
CA ASN A 141 -19.11 -25.99 12.97
C ASN A 141 -19.62 -25.99 11.51
N LYS A 142 -19.55 -24.87 10.77
CA LYS A 142 -19.81 -24.82 9.32
C LYS A 142 -18.54 -24.45 8.57
N LEU A 143 -17.70 -25.45 8.32
CA LEU A 143 -16.51 -25.28 7.50
C LEU A 143 -16.90 -25.17 6.02
N VAL A 144 -17.01 -23.93 5.51
CA VAL A 144 -17.17 -23.66 4.09
C VAL A 144 -15.81 -23.21 3.53
N LEU A 145 -15.19 -24.08 2.74
CA LEU A 145 -13.92 -23.80 2.08
C LEU A 145 -14.16 -23.47 0.61
N MET A 146 -13.65 -22.32 0.19
CA MET A 146 -13.58 -21.89 -1.20
C MET A 146 -12.14 -22.07 -1.69
N GLU A 147 -11.97 -22.60 -2.90
CA GLU A 147 -10.64 -22.71 -3.50
C GLU A 147 -10.02 -21.32 -3.60
N ASP A 148 -8.81 -21.20 -3.05
CA ASP A 148 -8.03 -19.98 -3.11
C ASP A 148 -6.77 -20.22 -3.94
N LYS A 149 -6.44 -19.36 -4.92
CA LYS A 149 -5.26 -19.53 -5.80
C LYS A 149 -4.04 -18.70 -5.35
N LYS A 150 -3.95 -18.35 -4.06
CA LYS A 150 -2.86 -17.53 -3.49
C LYS A 150 -1.57 -18.26 -3.10
N ASN A 151 -1.29 -19.47 -3.61
CA ASN A 151 -0.08 -20.23 -3.22
C ASN A 151 1.22 -19.45 -3.49
N LYS A 152 1.33 -18.81 -4.65
CA LYS A 152 2.51 -17.99 -4.98
C LYS A 152 2.63 -16.78 -4.05
N ALA A 153 1.51 -16.11 -3.76
CA ALA A 153 1.47 -14.97 -2.84
C ALA A 153 1.84 -15.38 -1.41
N TYR A 154 1.39 -16.55 -0.95
CA TYR A 154 1.76 -17.10 0.36
C TYR A 154 3.27 -17.35 0.48
N LEU A 155 3.88 -17.99 -0.53
CA LEU A 155 5.34 -18.20 -0.55
C LEU A 155 6.10 -16.87 -0.57
N HIS A 156 5.63 -15.89 -1.36
CA HIS A 156 6.23 -14.57 -1.39
C HIS A 156 6.18 -13.92 0.01
N MET A 157 5.01 -13.91 0.64
CA MET A 157 4.80 -13.38 1.99
C MET A 157 5.77 -14.00 3.00
N ILE A 158 5.87 -15.34 3.08
CA ILE A 158 6.79 -15.99 4.03
C ILE A 158 8.26 -15.63 3.76
N LYS A 159 8.68 -15.57 2.49
CA LYS A 159 10.05 -15.17 2.12
C LYS A 159 10.34 -13.71 2.46
N ALA A 160 9.39 -12.81 2.21
CA ALA A 160 9.50 -11.39 2.55
C ALA A 160 9.63 -11.24 4.07
N LEU A 161 8.81 -11.96 4.84
CA LEU A 161 8.86 -11.95 6.30
C LEU A 161 10.19 -12.45 6.86
N TYR A 162 10.73 -13.54 6.30
CA TYR A 162 12.04 -14.01 6.70
C TYR A 162 13.15 -12.97 6.45
N LYS A 163 13.18 -12.37 5.25
CA LYS A 163 14.17 -11.33 4.90
C LYS A 163 14.01 -10.05 5.72
N SER A 164 12.80 -9.76 6.18
CA SER A 164 12.48 -8.57 6.96
C SER A 164 12.98 -8.60 8.41
N ARG A 165 13.51 -9.74 8.87
CA ARG A 165 14.11 -9.90 10.21
C ARG A 165 15.22 -8.87 10.45
N ASP A 166 15.97 -8.54 9.41
CA ASP A 166 17.10 -7.61 9.48
C ASP A 166 16.69 -6.18 9.02
N GLY A 167 15.38 -5.91 8.87
CA GLY A 167 14.84 -4.65 8.34
C GLY A 167 14.62 -3.55 9.40
N GLU A 168 14.61 -2.29 8.93
CA GLU A 168 14.56 -1.07 9.76
C GLU A 168 13.29 -0.93 10.63
N ASP A 169 12.14 -1.43 10.15
CA ASP A 169 10.81 -1.27 10.80
C ASP A 169 10.51 -2.32 11.89
N GLY A 170 11.39 -3.32 12.10
CA GLY A 170 11.19 -4.43 13.04
C GLY A 170 10.21 -5.53 12.55
N LEU A 171 10.42 -6.77 13.02
CA LEU A 171 9.71 -7.96 12.54
C LEU A 171 8.18 -7.87 12.70
N ALA A 172 7.69 -7.36 13.83
CA ALA A 172 6.26 -7.32 14.13
C ALA A 172 5.46 -6.42 13.18
N VAL A 173 6.04 -5.28 12.77
CA VAL A 173 5.42 -4.35 11.83
C VAL A 173 5.38 -4.95 10.43
N ASN A 174 6.47 -5.57 9.99
CA ASN A 174 6.54 -6.21 8.68
C ASN A 174 5.60 -7.43 8.59
N LEU A 175 5.52 -8.22 9.67
CA LEU A 175 4.55 -9.32 9.83
C LEU A 175 3.11 -8.87 9.65
N SER A 176 2.75 -7.72 10.23
CA SER A 176 1.41 -7.17 10.10
C SER A 176 1.09 -6.71 8.68
N LYS A 177 2.03 -6.02 8.02
CA LYS A 177 1.86 -5.51 6.64
C LYS A 177 1.68 -6.62 5.62
N GLU A 178 2.56 -7.62 5.64
CA GLU A 178 2.54 -8.74 4.69
C GLU A 178 1.28 -9.61 4.86
N ARG A 179 0.86 -9.84 6.11
CA ARG A 179 -0.41 -10.53 6.40
C ARG A 179 -1.61 -9.75 5.87
N PHE A 180 -1.65 -8.43 6.07
CA PHE A 180 -2.74 -7.59 5.59
C PHE A 180 -2.93 -7.75 4.07
N GLU A 181 -1.85 -7.63 3.30
CA GLU A 181 -1.92 -7.80 1.84
C GLU A 181 -2.31 -9.21 1.41
N PHE A 182 -1.81 -10.23 2.12
CA PHE A 182 -2.17 -11.61 1.82
C PHE A 182 -3.66 -11.89 2.04
N TYR A 183 -4.24 -11.36 3.12
CA TYR A 183 -5.64 -11.59 3.49
C TYR A 183 -6.64 -10.63 2.84
N ARG A 184 -6.18 -9.49 2.32
CA ARG A 184 -7.03 -8.57 1.57
C ARG A 184 -7.61 -9.26 0.33
N GLU A 185 -8.88 -8.98 0.04
CA GLU A 185 -9.48 -9.44 -1.21
C GLU A 185 -8.89 -8.71 -2.42
N ASN A 186 -8.72 -9.43 -3.53
CA ASN A 186 -8.23 -8.81 -4.75
C ASN A 186 -9.29 -7.86 -5.29
N VAL A 187 -8.97 -6.58 -5.36
CA VAL A 187 -9.74 -5.61 -6.13
C VAL A 187 -9.14 -5.58 -7.52
N ILE A 188 -9.94 -5.94 -8.53
CA ILE A 188 -9.52 -5.85 -9.92
C ILE A 188 -9.64 -4.39 -10.35
N LEU A 189 -8.51 -3.73 -10.55
CA LEU A 189 -8.44 -2.40 -11.12
C LEU A 189 -8.47 -2.48 -12.65
N SER A 190 -9.23 -1.59 -13.28
CA SER A 190 -9.19 -1.40 -14.73
C SER A 190 -7.86 -0.77 -15.17
N LYS A 191 -7.47 -0.98 -16.43
CA LYS A 191 -6.26 -0.38 -17.00
C LYS A 191 -6.35 1.15 -16.96
N GLU A 192 -7.55 1.68 -17.20
CA GLU A 192 -7.87 3.09 -17.18
C GLU A 192 -7.62 3.68 -15.78
N GLN A 193 -8.09 3.04 -14.71
CA GLN A 193 -7.84 3.50 -13.34
C GLN A 193 -6.35 3.55 -13.00
N ILE A 194 -5.59 2.53 -13.41
CA ILE A 194 -4.14 2.46 -13.17
C ILE A 194 -3.43 3.58 -13.94
N GLN A 195 -3.80 3.77 -15.21
CA GLN A 195 -3.22 4.81 -16.06
C GLN A 195 -3.58 6.21 -15.57
N GLU A 196 -4.82 6.45 -15.15
CA GLU A 196 -5.25 7.72 -14.53
C GLU A 196 -4.42 8.02 -13.29
N ALA A 197 -4.26 7.05 -12.38
CA ALA A 197 -3.47 7.23 -11.16
C ALA A 197 -1.99 7.51 -11.47
N LYS A 198 -1.42 6.80 -12.45
CA LYS A 198 -0.06 7.03 -12.96
C LYS A 198 0.10 8.44 -13.51
N ILE A 199 -0.79 8.88 -14.39
CA ILE A 199 -0.72 10.24 -14.97
C ILE A 199 -0.90 11.28 -13.88
N PHE A 200 -1.90 11.11 -13.01
CA PHE A 200 -2.19 12.03 -11.92
C PHE A 200 -0.96 12.24 -11.03
N ILE A 201 -0.34 11.17 -10.53
CA ILE A 201 0.80 11.30 -9.63
C ILE A 201 1.99 11.96 -10.33
N ASN A 202 2.33 11.54 -11.56
CA ASN A 202 3.51 12.04 -12.28
C ASN A 202 3.37 13.47 -12.80
N LEU A 203 2.17 14.04 -12.81
CA LEU A 203 1.92 15.43 -13.17
C LEU A 203 1.80 16.34 -11.94
N GLY A 204 2.23 15.89 -10.75
CA GLY A 204 2.11 16.65 -9.51
C GLY A 204 0.67 16.79 -9.04
N GLY A 205 -0.19 15.85 -9.48
CA GLY A 205 -1.63 15.93 -9.28
C GLY A 205 -2.03 15.94 -7.82
N ALA A 206 -1.22 15.37 -6.91
CA ALA A 206 -1.46 15.43 -5.47
C ALA A 206 -1.35 16.84 -4.88
N ILE A 207 -0.62 17.74 -5.53
CA ILE A 207 -0.56 19.16 -5.16
C ILE A 207 -1.65 19.94 -5.90
N PHE A 208 -1.76 19.76 -7.21
CA PHE A 208 -2.76 20.43 -8.03
C PHE A 208 -3.25 19.51 -9.15
N SER A 209 -4.52 19.08 -9.06
CA SER A 209 -5.18 18.25 -10.07
C SER A 209 -4.98 18.82 -11.49
N PRO A 210 -4.40 18.04 -12.43
CA PRO A 210 -4.18 18.49 -13.80
C PRO A 210 -5.47 18.93 -14.51
N ALA A 211 -6.59 18.29 -14.18
CA ALA A 211 -7.91 18.60 -14.71
C ALA A 211 -8.39 20.02 -14.33
N LEU A 212 -7.96 20.52 -13.16
CA LEU A 212 -8.27 21.87 -12.68
C LEU A 212 -7.20 22.88 -13.12
N LEU A 213 -5.94 22.46 -13.14
CA LEU A 213 -4.80 23.32 -13.48
C LEU A 213 -4.87 23.79 -14.94
N LEU A 214 -5.22 22.92 -15.89
CA LEU A 214 -5.28 23.28 -17.30
C LEU A 214 -6.29 24.41 -17.60
N PRO A 215 -7.58 24.33 -17.22
CA PRO A 215 -8.52 25.43 -17.40
C PRO A 215 -8.11 26.72 -16.68
N LEU A 216 -7.46 26.62 -15.52
CA LEU A 216 -6.95 27.77 -14.78
C LEU A 216 -5.82 28.43 -15.59
N CYS A 217 -4.78 27.66 -15.96
CA CYS A 217 -3.67 28.15 -16.74
C CYS A 217 -4.12 28.74 -18.07
N ARG A 218 -5.09 28.14 -18.78
CA ARG A 218 -5.58 28.70 -20.04
C ARG A 218 -6.22 30.09 -19.89
N ARG A 219 -6.94 30.32 -18.79
CA ARG A 219 -7.62 31.60 -18.51
C ARG A 219 -6.71 32.69 -17.94
N LEU A 220 -5.51 32.35 -17.45
CA LEU A 220 -4.55 33.35 -16.98
C LEU A 220 -4.06 34.23 -18.15
N THR A 221 -4.09 35.55 -17.95
CA THR A 221 -3.61 36.57 -18.89
C THR A 221 -2.42 37.39 -18.36
N ILE A 222 -1.76 36.88 -17.32
CA ILE A 222 -0.68 37.57 -16.62
C ILE A 222 0.60 37.74 -17.45
N TYR A 223 1.32 38.84 -17.19
CA TYR A 223 2.68 39.05 -17.71
C TYR A 223 3.62 37.92 -17.28
N LYS A 224 4.47 37.43 -18.20
CA LYS A 224 5.38 36.30 -17.97
C LYS A 224 4.70 35.01 -17.50
N LYS A 225 3.43 34.78 -17.89
CA LYS A 225 2.66 33.54 -17.63
C LYS A 225 3.48 32.26 -17.73
N LYS A 226 4.19 32.05 -18.85
CA LYS A 226 4.98 30.82 -19.07
C LYS A 226 6.07 30.61 -18.00
N GLU A 227 6.72 31.67 -17.55
CA GLU A 227 7.73 31.59 -16.48
C GLU A 227 7.10 31.27 -15.13
N ILE A 228 5.96 31.91 -14.80
CA ILE A 228 5.23 31.68 -13.55
C ILE A 228 4.72 30.24 -13.49
N VAL A 229 4.04 29.79 -14.55
CA VAL A 229 3.52 28.43 -14.66
C VAL A 229 4.67 27.41 -14.61
N LYS A 230 5.81 27.67 -15.26
CA LYS A 230 6.99 26.80 -15.18
C LYS A 230 7.50 26.67 -13.74
N LYS A 231 7.65 27.77 -13.01
CA LYS A 231 8.08 27.75 -11.60
C LYS A 231 7.11 26.94 -10.73
N SER A 232 5.81 27.13 -10.91
CA SER A 232 4.80 26.38 -10.18
C SER A 232 4.85 24.88 -10.49
N ILE A 233 4.90 24.48 -11.77
CA ILE A 233 4.98 23.05 -12.13
C ILE A 233 6.27 22.43 -11.59
N SER A 234 7.41 23.11 -11.70
CA SER A 234 8.67 22.62 -11.12
C SER A 234 8.55 22.38 -9.61
N ALA A 235 7.89 23.28 -8.87
CA ALA A 235 7.63 23.08 -7.44
C ALA A 235 6.64 21.93 -7.17
N PHE A 236 5.64 21.71 -8.04
CA PHE A 236 4.68 20.60 -7.89
C PHE A 236 5.32 19.22 -8.10
N LEU A 237 6.34 19.13 -8.95
CA LEU A 237 7.04 17.89 -9.26
C LEU A 237 8.19 17.58 -8.28
N GLU A 238 8.74 18.58 -7.60
CA GLU A 238 9.87 18.41 -6.68
C GLU A 238 9.64 17.36 -5.56
N PRO A 239 8.45 17.26 -4.92
CA PRO A 239 8.17 16.17 -3.99
C PRO A 239 8.21 14.77 -4.63
N LEU A 240 7.90 14.66 -5.93
CA LEU A 240 7.93 13.38 -6.64
C LEU A 240 9.35 12.92 -6.94
N ASP A 241 10.30 13.84 -7.12
CA ASP A 241 11.71 13.49 -7.28
C ASP A 241 12.23 12.82 -5.99
N ILE A 242 11.89 13.37 -4.83
CA ILE A 242 12.21 12.73 -3.53
C ILE A 242 11.52 11.37 -3.41
N LEU A 243 10.24 11.27 -3.79
CA LEU A 243 9.51 10.00 -3.74
C LEU A 243 10.19 8.96 -4.60
N HIS A 244 10.57 9.31 -5.84
CA HIS A 244 11.29 8.44 -6.76
C HIS A 244 12.60 7.95 -6.13
N GLU A 245 13.45 8.86 -5.64
CA GLU A 245 14.71 8.52 -4.96
C GLU A 245 14.50 7.56 -3.79
N THR A 246 13.41 7.75 -3.03
CA THR A 246 13.09 6.93 -1.86
C THR A 246 12.64 5.51 -2.23
N ILE A 247 12.01 5.31 -3.41
CA ILE A 247 11.37 4.04 -3.76
C ILE A 247 12.11 3.17 -4.78
N VAL A 248 13.03 3.71 -5.60
CA VAL A 248 13.62 2.99 -6.77
C VAL A 248 14.11 1.57 -6.43
N ASN A 249 14.80 1.39 -5.31
CA ASN A 249 15.40 0.12 -4.89
C ASN A 249 14.71 -0.55 -3.69
N ARG A 250 13.49 -0.12 -3.35
CA ARG A 250 12.74 -0.66 -2.20
C ARG A 250 11.85 -1.85 -2.60
N SER A 251 11.47 -2.66 -1.61
CA SER A 251 10.53 -3.78 -1.81
C SER A 251 9.16 -3.27 -2.28
N PHE A 252 8.35 -4.13 -2.91
CA PHE A 252 6.99 -3.78 -3.33
C PHE A 252 6.19 -3.08 -2.21
N MET A 253 6.22 -3.66 -1.01
CA MET A 253 5.50 -3.14 0.15
C MET A 253 6.01 -1.77 0.59
N ASP A 254 7.32 -1.58 0.57
CA ASP A 254 7.93 -0.30 0.92
C ASP A 254 7.61 0.76 -0.13
N LYS A 255 7.65 0.43 -1.44
CA LYS A 255 7.24 1.37 -2.50
C LYS A 255 5.80 1.81 -2.31
N LYS A 256 4.89 0.86 -2.10
CA LYS A 256 3.46 1.11 -1.85
C LYS A 256 3.25 2.00 -0.62
N LYS A 257 3.91 1.67 0.49
CA LYS A 257 3.90 2.46 1.74
C LYS A 257 4.34 3.90 1.50
N GLN A 258 5.48 4.10 0.84
CA GLN A 258 6.04 5.43 0.59
C GLN A 258 5.16 6.28 -0.34
N ILE A 259 4.56 5.68 -1.38
CA ILE A 259 3.62 6.38 -2.26
C ILE A 259 2.37 6.83 -1.47
N ILE A 260 1.80 5.93 -0.67
CA ILE A 260 0.62 6.24 0.17
C ILE A 260 0.98 7.31 1.21
N GLU A 261 2.13 7.20 1.86
CA GLU A 261 2.61 8.19 2.83
C GLU A 261 2.77 9.57 2.20
N TYR A 262 3.36 9.65 1.00
CA TYR A 262 3.45 10.90 0.23
C TYR A 262 2.05 11.49 -0.03
N LEU A 263 1.10 10.70 -0.53
CA LEU A 263 -0.26 11.14 -0.83
C LEU A 263 -0.99 11.65 0.42
N ILE A 264 -0.87 10.94 1.55
CA ILE A 264 -1.46 11.37 2.82
C ILE A 264 -0.80 12.65 3.34
N SER A 265 0.50 12.83 3.11
CA SER A 265 1.21 14.06 3.49
C SER A 265 0.80 15.29 2.68
N CYS A 266 0.16 15.07 1.52
CA CYS A 266 -0.49 16.13 0.76
C CYS A 266 -1.88 16.48 1.32
N LEU A 267 -2.50 15.62 2.13
CA LEU A 267 -3.79 15.85 2.79
C LEU A 267 -3.63 16.46 4.19
N GLU A 268 -2.63 16.00 4.94
CA GLU A 268 -2.49 16.29 6.36
C GLU A 268 -1.06 16.74 6.67
N MET A 269 -0.93 17.65 7.64
CA MET A 269 0.38 18.05 8.14
C MET A 269 1.04 16.89 8.87
N ARG A 270 2.04 16.27 8.23
CA ARG A 270 2.86 15.20 8.82
C ARG A 270 4.32 15.60 8.78
N ASN A 271 5.04 15.25 9.85
CA ASN A 271 6.46 15.50 9.94
C ASN A 271 7.21 14.32 9.28
N ASN A 272 7.60 14.49 8.02
CA ASN A 272 8.34 13.49 7.27
C ASN A 272 9.25 14.13 6.20
N ASN A 273 9.94 13.29 5.44
CA ASN A 273 10.96 13.69 4.48
C ASN A 273 10.41 14.53 3.30
N PHE A 274 9.10 14.51 3.06
CA PHE A 274 8.47 15.28 1.99
C PHE A 274 8.08 16.69 2.43
N ARG A 275 8.00 16.95 3.75
CA ARG A 275 7.32 18.10 4.33
C ARG A 275 7.72 19.43 3.71
N GLN A 276 9.02 19.73 3.66
CA GLN A 276 9.50 21.02 3.15
C GLN A 276 9.16 21.23 1.67
N LYS A 277 9.24 20.17 0.85
CA LYS A 277 8.92 20.28 -0.59
C LYS A 277 7.42 20.37 -0.83
N ILE A 278 6.62 19.64 -0.05
CA ILE A 278 5.16 19.75 -0.10
C ILE A 278 4.72 21.18 0.27
N ASP A 279 5.26 21.75 1.35
CA ASP A 279 4.95 23.13 1.76
C ASP A 279 5.31 24.14 0.67
N ASN A 280 6.49 24.00 0.05
CA ASN A 280 6.91 24.82 -1.08
C ASN A 280 5.95 24.66 -2.28
N ALA A 281 5.53 23.44 -2.60
CA ALA A 281 4.60 23.16 -3.68
C ALA A 281 3.22 23.81 -3.44
N PHE A 282 2.68 23.71 -2.23
CA PHE A 282 1.42 24.37 -1.85
C PHE A 282 1.52 25.90 -1.82
N TYR A 283 2.70 26.45 -1.49
CA TYR A 283 2.95 27.89 -1.62
C TYR A 283 2.86 28.34 -3.09
N TYR A 284 3.51 27.64 -4.02
CA TYR A 284 3.41 27.95 -5.45
C TYR A 284 2.01 27.71 -6.04
N ARG A 285 1.25 26.75 -5.49
CA ARG A 285 -0.17 26.57 -5.82
C ARG A 285 -0.98 27.79 -5.42
N SER A 286 -0.74 28.30 -4.21
CA SER A 286 -1.43 29.48 -3.69
C SER A 286 -1.15 30.71 -4.55
N ILE A 287 0.11 30.95 -4.93
CA ILE A 287 0.50 32.05 -5.85
C ILE A 287 -0.27 31.96 -7.18
N LEU A 288 -0.36 30.76 -7.77
CA LEU A 288 -0.99 30.56 -9.07
C LEU A 288 -2.51 30.79 -9.00
N ILE A 289 -3.15 30.38 -7.90
CA ILE A 289 -4.57 30.65 -7.65
C ILE A 289 -4.80 32.14 -7.38
N GLU A 290 -3.93 32.80 -6.61
CA GLU A 290 -4.03 34.25 -6.35
C GLU A 290 -3.99 35.06 -7.65
N HIS A 291 -3.08 34.72 -8.57
CA HIS A 291 -3.04 35.36 -9.89
C HIS A 291 -4.37 35.19 -10.64
N PHE A 292 -4.95 33.99 -10.61
CA PHE A 292 -6.22 33.71 -11.26
C PHE A 292 -7.38 34.48 -10.63
N ILE A 293 -7.45 34.53 -9.30
CA ILE A 293 -8.49 35.26 -8.56
C ILE A 293 -8.42 36.76 -8.85
N ARG A 294 -7.22 37.36 -8.82
CA ARG A 294 -7.04 38.78 -9.10
C ARG A 294 -7.52 39.19 -10.50
N GLU A 295 -7.35 38.32 -11.50
CA GLU A 295 -7.81 38.58 -12.87
C GLU A 295 -9.31 38.32 -13.08
N ASN A 296 -9.88 37.32 -12.38
CA ASN A 296 -11.23 36.83 -12.67
C ASN A 296 -12.29 37.28 -11.64
N GLY A 297 -11.88 37.94 -10.54
CA GLY A 297 -12.80 38.46 -9.51
C GLY A 297 -13.57 37.39 -8.75
N ILE A 298 -13.01 36.17 -8.63
CA ILE A 298 -13.66 35.01 -8.01
C ILE A 298 -13.24 34.90 -6.53
N ASP A 299 -14.23 34.74 -5.64
CA ASP A 299 -14.12 34.76 -4.18
C ASP A 299 -13.46 33.51 -3.55
N ASP A 300 -13.23 33.56 -2.23
CA ASP A 300 -12.69 32.53 -1.32
C ASP A 300 -13.36 31.14 -1.49
N GLU A 301 -14.57 31.06 -2.05
CA GLU A 301 -15.24 29.80 -2.38
C GLU A 301 -14.48 28.94 -3.41
N LEU A 302 -13.69 29.57 -4.29
CA LEU A 302 -12.87 28.84 -5.26
C LEU A 302 -11.79 28.01 -4.56
N TYR A 303 -11.11 28.54 -3.54
CA TYR A 303 -10.12 27.79 -2.78
C TYR A 303 -10.74 26.55 -2.13
N LYS A 304 -11.88 26.72 -1.46
CA LYS A 304 -12.60 25.61 -0.81
C LYS A 304 -13.01 24.54 -1.81
N THR A 305 -13.49 24.95 -2.99
CA THR A 305 -13.90 24.03 -4.05
C THR A 305 -12.71 23.26 -4.62
N LEU A 306 -11.59 23.96 -4.87
CA LEU A 306 -10.35 23.34 -5.34
C LEU A 306 -9.78 22.35 -4.32
N ASP A 307 -9.78 22.71 -3.03
CA ASP A 307 -9.28 21.86 -1.95
C ASP A 307 -10.16 20.62 -1.76
N ALA A 308 -11.49 20.77 -1.75
CA ALA A 308 -12.41 19.64 -1.65
C ALA A 308 -12.27 18.67 -2.83
N HIS A 309 -12.10 19.20 -4.06
CA HIS A 309 -11.83 18.37 -5.23
C HIS A 309 -10.47 17.67 -5.11
N GLN A 310 -9.44 18.38 -4.69
CA GLN A 310 -8.09 17.86 -4.51
C GLN A 310 -8.07 16.70 -3.50
N GLU A 311 -8.75 16.88 -2.36
CA GLU A 311 -8.88 15.86 -1.32
C GLU A 311 -9.60 14.60 -1.85
N LYS A 312 -10.69 14.79 -2.58
CA LYS A 312 -11.45 13.69 -3.19
C LYS A 312 -10.59 12.88 -4.17
N GLU A 313 -9.84 13.57 -5.03
CA GLU A 313 -8.96 12.91 -5.98
C GLU A 313 -7.82 12.16 -5.27
N ILE A 314 -7.16 12.77 -4.28
CA ILE A 314 -6.10 12.08 -3.52
C ILE A 314 -6.65 10.83 -2.83
N LYS A 315 -7.84 10.88 -2.22
CA LYS A 315 -8.50 9.71 -1.62
C LYS A 315 -8.79 8.61 -2.65
N LYS A 316 -9.29 8.97 -3.85
CA LYS A 316 -9.46 8.03 -4.97
C LYS A 316 -8.13 7.39 -5.35
N ILE A 317 -7.07 8.18 -5.47
CA ILE A 317 -5.74 7.71 -5.86
C ILE A 317 -5.11 6.81 -4.78
N ILE A 318 -5.23 7.15 -3.50
CA ILE A 318 -4.82 6.27 -2.38
C ILE A 318 -5.49 4.91 -2.51
N TYR A 319 -6.82 4.88 -2.70
CA TYR A 319 -7.54 3.62 -2.90
C TYR A 319 -7.00 2.81 -4.09
N ILE A 320 -6.68 3.45 -5.22
CA ILE A 320 -6.09 2.76 -6.37
C ILE A 320 -4.73 2.17 -6.00
N PHE A 321 -3.81 2.96 -5.43
CA PHE A 321 -2.47 2.47 -5.04
C PHE A 321 -2.52 1.38 -3.98
N GLU A 322 -3.44 1.47 -3.04
CA GLU A 322 -3.70 0.42 -2.05
C GLU A 322 -4.13 -0.91 -2.68
N ASN A 323 -4.70 -0.90 -3.88
CA ASN A 323 -5.15 -2.10 -4.58
C ASN A 323 -4.25 -2.51 -5.75
N MET A 324 -3.19 -1.77 -6.04
CA MET A 324 -2.25 -2.14 -7.10
C MET A 324 -1.40 -3.35 -6.68
N ASP A 325 -1.13 -4.23 -7.64
CA ASP A 325 -0.19 -5.34 -7.48
C ASP A 325 1.26 -4.93 -7.76
N GLU A 326 2.19 -5.87 -7.54
CA GLU A 326 3.62 -5.63 -7.72
C GLU A 326 4.00 -5.21 -9.14
N TYR A 327 3.36 -5.78 -10.16
CA TYR A 327 3.63 -5.44 -11.55
C TYR A 327 3.18 -4.01 -11.86
N GLN A 328 1.98 -3.65 -11.39
CA GLN A 328 1.38 -2.33 -11.59
C GLN A 328 2.16 -1.21 -10.89
N ILE A 329 2.67 -1.44 -9.67
CA ILE A 329 3.44 -0.44 -8.92
C ILE A 329 4.86 -0.26 -9.45
N ARG A 330 5.47 -1.29 -10.06
CA ARG A 330 6.89 -1.29 -10.44
C ARG A 330 7.33 -0.08 -11.27
N HIS A 331 6.48 0.38 -12.18
CA HIS A 331 6.76 1.46 -13.14
C HIS A 331 5.78 2.63 -13.03
N VAL A 332 5.19 2.83 -11.85
CA VAL A 332 4.14 3.84 -11.65
C VAL A 332 4.69 5.25 -11.49
N ILE A 333 5.91 5.42 -10.97
CA ILE A 333 6.60 6.72 -10.94
C ILE A 333 7.59 6.77 -12.09
N VAL A 334 7.40 7.74 -12.97
CA VAL A 334 8.14 7.92 -14.21
C VAL A 334 9.06 9.12 -14.07
N HIS A 335 10.36 8.85 -13.99
CA HIS A 335 11.38 9.89 -13.95
C HIS A 335 11.87 10.21 -15.37
N ASP A 336 11.14 11.07 -16.08
CA ASP A 336 11.49 11.53 -17.43
C ASP A 336 11.57 13.07 -17.46
N ARG A 337 12.76 13.59 -17.82
CA ARG A 337 13.05 15.03 -17.88
C ARG A 337 12.14 15.80 -18.85
N ARG A 338 11.53 15.11 -19.83
CA ARG A 338 10.63 15.70 -20.83
C ARG A 338 9.25 16.01 -20.25
N ILE A 339 8.85 15.39 -19.13
CA ILE A 339 7.53 15.60 -18.51
C ILE A 339 7.30 17.07 -18.23
N LEU A 340 8.27 17.77 -17.63
CA LEU A 340 8.14 19.19 -17.29
C LEU A 340 7.88 20.04 -18.53
N GLU A 341 8.64 19.85 -19.60
CA GLU A 341 8.53 20.65 -20.81
C GLU A 341 7.21 20.38 -21.55
N LEU A 342 6.85 19.11 -21.74
CA LEU A 342 5.61 18.73 -22.42
C LEU A 342 4.39 19.13 -21.63
N TYR A 343 4.43 19.03 -20.29
CA TYR A 343 3.33 19.45 -19.43
C TYR A 343 3.18 20.97 -19.43
N LEU A 344 4.28 21.73 -19.35
CA LEU A 344 4.26 23.18 -19.48
C LEU A 344 3.67 23.62 -20.81
N ASN A 345 4.10 23.01 -21.92
CA ASN A 345 3.59 23.33 -23.24
C ASN A 345 2.09 23.03 -23.31
N TYR A 346 1.64 21.83 -22.88
CA TYR A 346 0.23 21.46 -22.85
C TYR A 346 -0.62 22.44 -22.01
N LEU A 347 -0.13 22.88 -20.84
CA LEU A 347 -0.83 23.84 -20.00
C LEU A 347 -0.94 25.24 -20.62
N CYS A 348 0.01 25.61 -21.49
CA CYS A 348 0.04 26.92 -22.15
C CYS A 348 -0.71 26.94 -23.48
N ASP A 349 -0.57 25.89 -24.29
CA ASP A 349 -1.11 25.80 -25.66
C ASP A 349 -2.48 25.09 -25.72
N GLY A 350 -2.74 24.17 -24.79
CA GLY A 350 -3.94 23.33 -24.75
C GLY A 350 -4.14 22.43 -25.97
N GLN A 351 -3.10 22.18 -26.77
CA GLN A 351 -3.22 21.43 -28.03
C GLN A 351 -3.24 19.92 -27.79
N GLU A 352 -4.10 19.22 -28.55
CA GLU A 352 -4.23 17.75 -28.47
C GLU A 352 -2.93 17.03 -28.87
N THR A 353 -2.17 17.62 -29.79
CA THR A 353 -0.84 17.11 -30.20
C THR A 353 0.15 17.10 -29.03
N THR A 354 0.18 18.16 -28.23
CA THR A 354 1.06 18.29 -27.05
C THR A 354 0.60 17.36 -25.93
N LYS A 355 -0.72 17.23 -25.73
CA LYS A 355 -1.33 16.26 -24.81
C LYS A 355 -0.93 14.82 -25.15
N ASN A 356 -1.06 14.43 -26.42
CA ASN A 356 -0.71 13.09 -26.87
C ASN A 356 0.77 12.79 -26.66
N LYS A 357 1.66 13.74 -26.98
CA LYS A 357 3.11 13.61 -26.71
C LYS A 357 3.40 13.42 -25.22
N LEU A 358 2.72 14.17 -24.34
CA LEU A 358 2.86 14.03 -22.90
C LEU A 358 2.35 12.65 -22.43
N PHE A 359 1.18 12.24 -22.89
CA PHE A 359 0.52 11.02 -22.41
C PHE A 359 1.26 9.75 -22.87
N ASN A 360 1.91 9.80 -24.05
CA ASN A 360 2.73 8.72 -24.55
C ASN A 360 3.92 8.37 -23.63
N ILE A 361 4.42 9.33 -22.84
CA ILE A 361 5.49 9.06 -21.86
C ILE A 361 5.03 8.02 -20.83
N PHE A 362 3.74 7.99 -20.51
CA PHE A 362 3.19 7.12 -19.49
C PHE A 362 2.76 5.75 -20.02
N THR A 363 2.58 5.60 -21.35
CA THR A 363 2.23 4.32 -21.99
C THR A 363 3.44 3.43 -22.31
N ASP A 364 4.61 4.01 -22.56
CA ASP A 364 5.80 3.27 -23.05
C ASP A 364 6.52 2.43 -21.97
N GLN A 365 5.91 2.25 -20.79
CA GLN A 365 6.53 1.60 -19.62
C GLN A 365 5.62 0.56 -18.94
N LEU A 366 4.66 -0.04 -19.67
CA LEU A 366 3.84 -1.15 -19.19
C LEU A 366 4.38 -2.50 -19.64
#